data_AF-C4XZ31-F1
#
_entry.id   AF-C4XZ31-F1
#
_cell.length_a   1.000
_cell.length_b   1.000
_cell.length_c   1.000
_cell.angle_alpha   90.00
_cell.angle_beta   90.00
_cell.angle_gamma   90.00
#
_symmetry.space_group_name_H-M   'P 1'
#
loop_
_entity.id
_entity.type
_entity.pdbx_description
1 polymer ?
#
loop_
_entity_poly.entity_id
_entity_poly.type
_entity_poly.pdbx_seq_one_letter_code
_entity_poly.pdbx_strand_id
1 'polypeptide(L)'
;MAELCSMPRNEISDPNFNFNGPTFVNNGDIFMLGRGDSDGSNMNIWADWWVTPENHGTIHFHQDVENNGGISHFGRASQTVTNDGTICLHKMNMYQHSNVQGTGCYTVGEKSILIEDLPSTWPLSSGQTIYLASSSSYVRFGLEAPSEYINIAGWGNKNKIGFLGIVFSATISGSVLTVVADFNTFYFNVGEGYEQQHIKIGGGDTIGGFSITSYVMYKHPPPDNASPNIM
;
A
#
# COMPACT_ATOMS: atom_id res chain seq x y z
N MET A 1 -25.58 16.86 0.23
CA MET A 1 -26.21 15.59 -0.13
C MET A 1 -25.37 15.01 -1.27
N ALA A 2 -24.56 13.99 -0.98
CA ALA A 2 -23.76 13.32 -1.99
C ALA A 2 -24.63 12.22 -2.61
N GLU A 3 -24.80 12.29 -3.92
CA GLU A 3 -25.49 11.29 -4.72
C GLU A 3 -24.60 10.05 -4.75
N LEU A 4 -25.04 8.99 -4.08
CA LEU A 4 -24.50 7.64 -4.25
C LEU A 4 -24.66 7.29 -5.73
N CYS A 5 -23.57 7.40 -6.50
CA CYS A 5 -23.48 6.76 -7.80
C CYS A 5 -23.78 5.27 -7.54
N SER A 6 -24.95 4.82 -7.98
CA SER A 6 -25.46 3.49 -7.67
C SER A 6 -24.49 2.47 -8.26
N MET A 7 -23.71 1.80 -7.40
CA MET A 7 -22.99 0.61 -7.82
C MET A 7 -24.00 -0.38 -8.39
N PRO A 8 -23.75 -0.96 -9.58
CA PRO A 8 -24.65 -1.96 -10.14
C PRO A 8 -24.64 -3.18 -9.23
N ARG A 9 -25.65 -3.28 -8.35
CA ARG A 9 -25.79 -4.36 -7.36
C ARG A 9 -25.91 -5.78 -7.96
N ASN A 10 -26.03 -5.87 -9.29
CA ASN A 10 -26.16 -7.11 -10.06
C ASN A 10 -25.03 -7.32 -11.09
N GLU A 11 -24.00 -6.47 -11.14
CA GLU A 11 -22.81 -6.82 -11.93
C GLU A 11 -21.95 -7.81 -11.14
N ILE A 12 -21.93 -9.04 -11.65
CA ILE A 12 -21.07 -10.14 -11.18
C ILE A 12 -19.73 -10.10 -11.93
N SER A 13 -19.60 -9.25 -12.96
CA SER A 13 -18.35 -9.04 -13.70
C SER A 13 -17.41 -8.16 -12.90
N ASP A 14 -16.13 -8.56 -12.85
CA ASP A 14 -15.08 -7.72 -12.28
C ASP A 14 -14.85 -6.49 -13.16
N PRO A 15 -15.16 -5.26 -12.68
CA PRO A 15 -14.95 -4.06 -13.47
C PRO A 15 -13.46 -3.85 -13.76
N ASN A 16 -13.17 -3.49 -15.00
CA ASN A 16 -11.85 -3.06 -15.45
C ASN A 16 -11.89 -1.56 -15.72
N PHE A 17 -11.61 -0.74 -14.69
CA PHE A 17 -11.47 0.69 -14.85
C PHE A 17 -10.07 1.01 -15.36
N ASN A 18 -9.96 1.68 -16.51
CA ASN A 18 -8.69 2.09 -17.07
C ASN A 18 -8.75 3.53 -17.58
N PHE A 19 -8.04 4.43 -16.92
CA PHE A 19 -7.77 5.75 -17.46
C PHE A 19 -6.54 5.66 -18.39
N ASN A 20 -6.72 5.90 -19.69
CA ASN A 20 -5.65 5.95 -20.69
C ASN A 20 -5.60 7.32 -21.40
N GLY A 21 -5.86 8.39 -20.67
CA GLY A 21 -5.89 9.74 -21.23
C GLY A 21 -4.50 10.38 -21.31
N PRO A 22 -4.37 11.47 -22.08
CA PRO A 22 -3.11 12.16 -22.30
C PRO A 22 -2.61 12.93 -21.07
N THR A 23 -3.46 13.21 -20.08
CA THR A 23 -3.12 13.95 -18.85
C THR A 23 -3.97 13.45 -17.69
N PHE A 24 -3.39 13.29 -16.50
CA PHE A 24 -4.15 13.00 -15.28
C PHE A 24 -3.72 13.95 -14.17
N VAL A 25 -4.67 14.73 -13.64
CA VAL A 25 -4.49 15.56 -12.45
C VAL A 25 -5.73 15.43 -11.58
N ASN A 26 -5.56 14.93 -10.36
CA ASN A 26 -6.62 14.86 -9.36
C ASN A 26 -6.42 15.91 -8.28
N ASN A 27 -7.44 16.74 -8.02
CA ASN A 27 -7.47 17.71 -6.90
C ASN A 27 -8.66 17.50 -5.95
N GLY A 28 -9.45 16.46 -6.17
CA GLY A 28 -10.65 16.15 -5.37
C GLY A 28 -10.69 14.68 -5.03
N ASP A 29 -11.89 14.13 -4.90
CA ASP A 29 -12.08 12.72 -4.59
C ASP A 29 -12.47 11.92 -5.84
N ILE A 30 -11.73 10.85 -6.12
CA ILE A 30 -12.03 9.86 -7.14
C ILE A 30 -12.40 8.55 -6.45
N PHE A 31 -13.55 7.99 -6.80
CA PHE A 31 -14.01 6.70 -6.30
C PHE A 31 -14.03 5.69 -7.43
N MET A 32 -13.11 4.73 -7.39
CA MET A 32 -13.11 3.54 -8.24
C MET A 32 -13.60 2.38 -7.41
N LEU A 33 -14.85 1.99 -7.68
CA LEU A 33 -15.56 1.02 -6.88
C LEU A 33 -15.89 -0.20 -7.75
N GLY A 34 -15.73 -1.38 -7.17
CA GLY A 34 -16.10 -2.63 -7.79
C GLY A 34 -16.58 -3.63 -6.75
N ARG A 35 -17.23 -4.70 -7.20
CA ARG A 35 -17.68 -5.74 -6.28
C ARG A 35 -16.54 -6.72 -5.98
N GLY A 36 -15.89 -7.26 -7.01
CA GLY A 36 -14.69 -8.10 -6.93
C GLY A 36 -14.94 -9.59 -6.75
N ASP A 37 -16.02 -10.13 -7.33
CA ASP A 37 -16.52 -11.49 -7.04
C ASP A 37 -15.61 -12.61 -7.58
N SER A 38 -15.14 -12.55 -8.84
CA SER A 38 -14.44 -13.68 -9.49
C SER A 38 -12.92 -13.58 -9.38
N ASP A 39 -12.33 -12.71 -10.19
CA ASP A 39 -10.88 -12.48 -10.30
C ASP A 39 -10.47 -11.12 -9.70
N GLY A 40 -11.43 -10.40 -9.10
CA GLY A 40 -11.25 -9.07 -8.49
C GLY A 40 -11.23 -7.93 -9.51
N SER A 41 -11.52 -6.71 -9.04
CA SER A 41 -11.65 -5.53 -9.90
C SER A 41 -10.28 -4.97 -10.29
N ASN A 42 -10.05 -4.64 -11.57
CA ASN A 42 -8.83 -3.93 -11.95
C ASN A 42 -9.09 -2.44 -12.08
N MET A 43 -8.24 -1.62 -11.48
CA MET A 43 -8.44 -0.17 -11.38
C MET A 43 -7.15 0.57 -11.68
N ASN A 44 -6.97 0.98 -12.92
CA ASN A 44 -5.71 1.50 -13.41
C ASN A 44 -5.83 2.97 -13.82
N ILE A 45 -4.94 3.80 -13.28
CA ILE A 45 -4.67 5.13 -13.79
C ILE A 45 -3.37 5.07 -14.59
N TRP A 46 -3.51 4.90 -15.91
CA TRP A 46 -2.40 4.71 -16.86
C TRP A 46 -2.41 5.80 -17.93
N ALA A 47 -2.19 7.04 -17.49
CA ALA A 47 -1.98 8.14 -18.43
C ALA A 47 -0.84 7.83 -19.41
N ASP A 48 -0.77 8.59 -20.50
CA ASP A 48 0.27 8.43 -21.51
C ASP A 48 1.67 8.39 -20.89
N TRP A 49 2.54 7.52 -21.42
CA TRP A 49 3.83 7.19 -20.81
C TRP A 49 4.75 8.39 -20.56
N TRP A 50 4.68 9.40 -21.43
CA TRP A 50 5.52 10.61 -21.37
C TRP A 50 4.95 11.71 -20.47
N VAL A 51 3.78 11.51 -19.85
CA VAL A 51 3.26 12.45 -18.85
C VAL A 51 3.50 11.96 -17.44
N THR A 52 3.48 12.88 -16.48
CA THR A 52 3.52 12.61 -15.05
C THR A 52 2.09 12.73 -14.50
N PRO A 53 1.40 11.63 -14.19
CA PRO A 53 0.15 11.67 -13.44
C PRO A 53 0.34 12.35 -12.09
N GLU A 54 -0.61 13.19 -11.71
CA GLU A 54 -0.57 13.92 -10.44
C GLU A 54 -1.82 13.62 -9.59
N ASN A 55 -1.61 13.31 -8.32
CA ASN A 55 -2.65 13.18 -7.31
C ASN A 55 -2.40 14.15 -6.16
N HIS A 56 -3.26 15.16 -6.03
CA HIS A 56 -3.29 16.14 -4.94
C HIS A 56 -4.52 15.96 -4.03
N GLY A 57 -5.48 15.14 -4.45
CA GLY A 57 -6.70 14.82 -3.70
C GLY A 57 -6.70 13.38 -3.18
N THR A 58 -7.88 12.76 -3.13
CA THR A 58 -8.03 11.36 -2.70
C THR A 58 -8.41 10.46 -3.87
N ILE A 59 -7.74 9.32 -4.01
CA ILE A 59 -8.15 8.24 -4.91
C ILE A 59 -8.55 7.04 -4.04
N HIS A 60 -9.79 6.59 -4.16
CA HIS A 60 -10.30 5.40 -3.49
C HIS A 60 -10.37 4.24 -4.47
N PHE A 61 -9.57 3.20 -4.21
CA PHE A 61 -9.70 1.89 -4.85
C PHE A 61 -10.40 0.95 -3.87
N HIS A 62 -11.61 0.50 -4.23
CA HIS A 62 -12.50 -0.21 -3.32
C HIS A 62 -13.11 -1.44 -3.97
N GLN A 63 -13.04 -2.57 -3.26
CA GLN A 63 -13.87 -3.73 -3.51
C GLN A 63 -14.83 -4.03 -2.35
N ASP A 64 -16.04 -4.49 -2.66
CA ASP A 64 -17.04 -4.85 -1.66
C ASP A 64 -16.74 -6.21 -1.01
N VAL A 65 -16.45 -7.21 -1.85
CA VAL A 65 -16.13 -8.56 -1.37
C VAL A 65 -14.64 -8.71 -1.08
N GLU A 66 -14.31 -9.76 -0.34
CA GLU A 66 -12.93 -10.04 0.05
C GLU A 66 -12.01 -10.12 -1.17
N ASN A 67 -10.85 -9.50 -1.03
CA ASN A 67 -9.82 -9.46 -2.03
C ASN A 67 -9.31 -10.87 -2.35
N ASN A 68 -9.74 -11.44 -3.47
CA ASN A 68 -9.27 -12.71 -4.01
C ASN A 68 -8.55 -12.53 -5.35
N GLY A 69 -8.18 -11.29 -5.70
CA GLY A 69 -7.63 -10.91 -7.00
C GLY A 69 -7.90 -9.43 -7.30
N GLY A 70 -7.65 -9.00 -8.53
CA GLY A 70 -7.83 -7.63 -8.97
C GLY A 70 -6.66 -6.76 -8.53
N ILE A 71 -6.22 -5.86 -9.39
CA ILE A 71 -5.05 -5.03 -9.14
C ILE A 71 -5.34 -3.59 -9.50
N SER A 72 -4.92 -2.69 -8.62
CA SER A 72 -4.93 -1.25 -8.86
C SER A 72 -3.52 -0.71 -9.12
N HIS A 73 -3.45 0.35 -9.93
CA HIS A 73 -2.20 1.04 -10.24
C HIS A 73 -2.41 2.55 -10.33
N PHE A 74 -1.41 3.31 -9.85
CA PHE A 74 -1.25 4.72 -10.13
C PHE A 74 0.05 4.93 -10.91
N GLY A 75 -0.10 5.17 -12.22
CA GLY A 75 1.00 5.16 -13.18
C GLY A 75 1.28 3.77 -13.77
N ARG A 76 2.01 3.76 -14.87
CA ARG A 76 2.54 2.57 -15.53
C ARG A 76 3.88 2.19 -14.89
N ALA A 77 4.30 0.92 -15.05
CA ALA A 77 5.56 0.44 -14.52
C ALA A 77 6.76 1.28 -15.03
N SER A 78 7.57 1.86 -14.13
CA SER A 78 8.64 2.85 -14.34
C SER A 78 8.22 4.27 -14.76
N GLN A 79 6.93 4.57 -14.84
CA GLN A 79 6.46 5.93 -15.08
C GLN A 79 6.69 6.77 -13.83
N THR A 80 7.11 8.03 -14.00
CA THR A 80 7.14 8.97 -12.87
C THR A 80 5.71 9.44 -12.57
N VAL A 81 5.33 9.42 -11.30
CA VAL A 81 4.04 9.93 -10.81
C VAL A 81 4.28 10.85 -9.62
N THR A 82 3.39 11.82 -9.43
CA THR A 82 3.36 12.67 -8.24
C THR A 82 2.16 12.31 -7.38
N ASN A 83 2.39 11.95 -6.14
CA ASN A 83 1.36 11.74 -5.14
C ASN A 83 1.61 12.65 -3.95
N ASP A 84 0.90 13.78 -3.89
CA ASP A 84 0.85 14.69 -2.75
C ASP A 84 -0.45 14.55 -1.95
N GLY A 85 -1.42 13.81 -2.48
CA GLY A 85 -2.68 13.48 -1.84
C GLY A 85 -2.67 12.10 -1.15
N THR A 86 -3.83 11.44 -1.14
CA THR A 86 -4.01 10.12 -0.52
C THR A 86 -4.54 9.09 -1.51
N ILE A 87 -3.95 7.90 -1.51
CA ILE A 87 -4.47 6.72 -2.22
C ILE A 87 -4.98 5.74 -1.17
N CYS A 88 -6.28 5.48 -1.17
CA CYS A 88 -6.96 4.64 -0.20
C CYS A 88 -7.30 3.27 -0.81
N LEU A 89 -6.88 2.20 -0.15
CA LEU A 89 -7.19 0.82 -0.51
C LEU A 89 -8.22 0.23 0.45
N HIS A 90 -9.24 -0.42 -0.09
CA HIS A 90 -10.19 -1.21 0.70
C HIS A 90 -10.52 -2.51 -0.02
N LYS A 91 -10.17 -3.64 0.60
CA LYS A 91 -10.21 -4.99 0.01
C LYS A 91 -9.56 -5.01 -1.39
N MET A 92 -8.45 -4.29 -1.56
CA MET A 92 -7.83 -4.07 -2.86
C MET A 92 -6.34 -4.43 -2.82
N ASN A 93 -5.83 -5.02 -3.91
CA ASN A 93 -4.39 -5.08 -4.16
C ASN A 93 -3.94 -3.85 -4.93
N MET A 94 -2.79 -3.29 -4.57
CA MET A 94 -2.13 -2.27 -5.37
C MET A 94 -0.69 -2.66 -5.65
N TYR A 95 -0.29 -2.64 -6.92
CA TYR A 95 1.11 -2.71 -7.31
C TYR A 95 1.68 -1.30 -7.41
N GLN A 96 2.70 -1.04 -6.63
CA GLN A 96 3.52 0.16 -6.73
C GLN A 96 4.71 -0.19 -7.64
N HIS A 97 4.55 0.11 -8.93
CA HIS A 97 5.59 -0.07 -9.94
C HIS A 97 6.02 1.25 -10.60
N SER A 98 5.64 2.39 -10.05
CA SER A 98 5.95 3.72 -10.56
C SER A 98 7.14 4.33 -9.83
N ASN A 99 7.76 5.36 -10.40
CA ASN A 99 8.71 6.21 -9.67
C ASN A 99 7.89 7.31 -8.95
N VAL A 100 7.62 7.13 -7.66
CA VAL A 100 6.66 7.99 -6.93
C VAL A 100 7.38 9.15 -6.26
N GLN A 101 6.97 10.36 -6.61
CA GLN A 101 7.41 11.61 -5.98
C GLN A 101 6.27 12.21 -5.12
N GLY A 102 6.63 13.18 -4.27
CA GLY A 102 5.68 13.94 -3.46
C GLY A 102 5.70 13.55 -1.98
N THR A 103 4.73 14.05 -1.22
CA THR A 103 4.61 13.83 0.23
C THR A 103 3.32 13.15 0.68
N GLY A 104 2.62 12.53 -0.27
CA GLY A 104 1.32 11.90 -0.06
C GLY A 104 1.37 10.59 0.72
N CYS A 105 0.20 9.96 0.82
CA CYS A 105 -0.03 8.75 1.61
C CYS A 105 -0.66 7.62 0.80
N TYR A 106 -0.23 6.40 1.06
CA TYR A 106 -0.93 5.16 0.69
C TYR A 106 -1.61 4.60 1.93
N THR A 107 -2.91 4.80 2.04
CA THR A 107 -3.72 4.28 3.14
C THR A 107 -4.18 2.86 2.80
N VAL A 108 -3.51 1.87 3.39
CA VAL A 108 -3.84 0.46 3.24
C VAL A 108 -4.92 0.10 4.26
N GLY A 109 -6.17 0.00 3.81
CA GLY A 109 -7.31 -0.33 4.65
C GLY A 109 -7.53 -1.82 4.85
N GLU A 110 -8.77 -2.18 5.22
CA GLU A 110 -9.18 -3.55 5.49
C GLU A 110 -8.85 -4.49 4.32
N LYS A 111 -8.27 -5.66 4.63
CA LYS A 111 -7.96 -6.77 3.70
C LYS A 111 -7.29 -6.30 2.40
N SER A 112 -6.46 -5.27 2.51
CA SER A 112 -5.75 -4.67 1.38
C SER A 112 -4.26 -4.93 1.51
N ILE A 113 -3.60 -4.96 0.36
CA ILE A 113 -2.15 -5.08 0.28
C ILE A 113 -1.60 -4.06 -0.70
N LEU A 114 -0.59 -3.31 -0.22
CA LEU A 114 0.31 -2.56 -1.10
C LEU A 114 1.55 -3.42 -1.38
N ILE A 115 1.88 -3.57 -2.65
CA ILE A 115 2.97 -4.42 -3.12
C ILE A 115 4.09 -3.54 -3.67
N GLU A 116 5.22 -3.57 -2.98
CA GLU A 116 6.45 -2.82 -3.26
C GLU A 116 7.61 -3.83 -3.45
N ASP A 117 7.56 -4.61 -4.53
CA ASP A 117 8.53 -5.71 -4.71
C ASP A 117 9.93 -5.25 -5.15
N LEU A 118 10.01 -4.11 -5.84
CA LEU A 118 11.24 -3.58 -6.42
C LEU A 118 11.50 -2.13 -5.97
N PRO A 119 11.59 -1.85 -4.65
CA PRO A 119 11.71 -0.49 -4.12
C PRO A 119 12.99 0.23 -4.54
N SER A 120 14.02 -0.49 -5.02
CA SER A 120 15.23 0.12 -5.55
C SER A 120 15.08 0.54 -7.03
N THR A 121 14.19 -0.13 -7.76
CA THR A 121 13.93 0.11 -9.19
C THR A 121 12.78 1.11 -9.39
N TRP A 122 11.74 1.03 -8.57
CA TRP A 122 10.53 1.85 -8.62
C TRP A 122 10.25 2.47 -7.26
N PRO A 123 11.10 3.39 -6.78
CA PRO A 123 11.06 3.86 -5.41
C PRO A 123 9.81 4.70 -5.09
N LEU A 124 9.36 4.56 -3.85
CA LEU A 124 8.64 5.60 -3.13
C LEU A 124 9.63 6.66 -2.65
N SER A 125 9.38 7.94 -2.95
CA SER A 125 10.17 9.03 -2.37
C SER A 125 10.07 9.02 -0.83
N SER A 126 11.13 9.50 -0.17
CA SER A 126 11.20 9.54 1.30
C SER A 126 10.16 10.44 1.98
N GLY A 127 9.42 11.24 1.21
CA GLY A 127 8.26 12.00 1.68
C GLY A 127 6.95 11.20 1.72
N GLN A 128 6.86 10.08 1.01
CA GLN A 128 5.67 9.23 1.01
C GLN A 128 5.50 8.51 2.34
N THR A 129 4.25 8.24 2.70
CA THR A 129 3.90 7.42 3.87
C THR A 129 3.01 6.25 3.45
N ILE A 130 3.29 5.06 3.96
CA ILE A 130 2.38 3.91 3.88
C ILE A 130 1.66 3.82 5.23
N TYR A 131 0.36 4.07 5.26
CA TYR A 131 -0.45 3.98 6.48
C TYR A 131 -1.21 2.65 6.54
N LEU A 132 -0.91 1.82 7.53
CA LEU A 132 -1.59 0.55 7.78
C LEU A 132 -2.83 0.78 8.66
N ALA A 133 -3.95 1.14 8.03
CA ALA A 133 -5.15 1.66 8.70
C ALA A 133 -6.05 0.61 9.38
N SER A 134 -5.79 -0.69 9.18
CA SER A 134 -6.58 -1.80 9.73
C SER A 134 -5.67 -2.89 10.27
N SER A 135 -6.18 -3.72 11.19
CA SER A 135 -5.48 -4.93 11.67
C SER A 135 -5.24 -5.97 10.58
N SER A 136 -5.94 -5.86 9.44
CA SER A 136 -5.82 -6.75 8.29
C SER A 136 -5.01 -6.14 7.14
N SER A 137 -4.44 -4.94 7.33
CA SER A 137 -3.60 -4.28 6.34
C SER A 137 -2.27 -5.01 6.15
N TYR A 138 -1.80 -5.00 4.91
CA TYR A 138 -0.50 -5.54 4.54
C TYR A 138 0.27 -4.56 3.66
N VAL A 139 1.57 -4.47 3.89
CA VAL A 139 2.51 -4.03 2.86
C VAL A 139 3.48 -5.18 2.61
N ARG A 140 3.80 -5.46 1.35
CA ARG A 140 4.80 -6.47 0.99
C ARG A 140 5.99 -5.81 0.32
N PHE A 141 7.18 -6.19 0.75
CA PHE A 141 8.43 -5.90 0.08
C PHE A 141 9.00 -7.15 -0.58
N GLY A 142 9.69 -6.95 -1.69
CA GLY A 142 10.34 -8.04 -2.43
C GLY A 142 11.70 -8.40 -1.85
N LEU A 143 12.63 -8.73 -2.73
CA LEU A 143 14.00 -9.13 -2.36
C LEU A 143 15.01 -7.99 -2.47
N GLU A 144 14.57 -6.79 -2.85
CA GLU A 144 15.42 -5.59 -2.93
C GLU A 144 15.13 -4.67 -1.74
N ALA A 145 16.18 -4.11 -1.14
CA ALA A 145 16.02 -3.07 -0.13
C ALA A 145 15.88 -1.68 -0.80
N PRO A 146 15.04 -0.78 -0.27
CA PRO A 146 15.01 0.62 -0.69
C PRO A 146 16.35 1.29 -0.36
N SER A 147 16.73 2.32 -1.14
CA SER A 147 17.91 3.14 -0.85
C SER A 147 17.72 4.10 0.32
N GLU A 148 16.46 4.43 0.61
CA GLU A 148 16.04 5.36 1.67
C GLU A 148 15.12 4.65 2.67
N TYR A 149 14.84 5.32 3.79
CA TYR A 149 13.90 4.79 4.78
C TYR A 149 12.48 4.92 4.24
N ILE A 150 11.67 3.88 4.43
CA ILE A 150 10.25 3.94 4.10
C ILE A 150 9.47 4.34 5.35
N ASN A 151 8.65 5.38 5.25
CA ASN A 151 7.77 5.77 6.35
C ASN A 151 6.55 4.84 6.38
N ILE A 152 6.34 4.21 7.53
CA ILE A 152 5.17 3.37 7.78
C ILE A 152 4.45 3.90 9.01
N ALA A 153 3.20 4.30 8.85
CA ALA A 153 2.37 4.74 9.95
C ALA A 153 1.36 3.64 10.33
N GLY A 154 0.89 3.65 11.58
CA GLY A 154 -0.16 2.74 12.05
C GLY A 154 0.26 1.26 12.18
N TRP A 155 1.55 0.95 12.18
CA TRP A 155 2.01 -0.43 12.37
C TRP A 155 1.62 -0.93 13.77
N GLY A 156 0.89 -2.05 13.87
CA GLY A 156 0.24 -2.45 15.11
C GLY A 156 -1.06 -3.17 14.88
N ASN A 157 -1.71 -3.58 15.95
CA ASN A 157 -2.94 -4.40 15.89
C ASN A 157 -2.78 -5.63 14.98
N LYS A 158 -1.57 -6.19 14.91
CA LYS A 158 -1.20 -7.35 14.08
C LYS A 158 -1.27 -7.16 12.56
N ASN A 159 -1.38 -5.92 12.06
CA ASN A 159 -1.08 -5.65 10.66
C ASN A 159 0.40 -5.96 10.37
N LYS A 160 0.73 -6.16 9.09
CA LYS A 160 1.96 -6.86 8.72
C LYS A 160 2.77 -6.11 7.67
N ILE A 161 4.08 -6.09 7.92
CA ILE A 161 5.10 -5.77 6.93
C ILE A 161 5.65 -7.11 6.46
N GLY A 162 5.30 -7.51 5.24
CA GLY A 162 5.65 -8.79 4.62
C GLY A 162 6.84 -8.71 3.70
N PHE A 163 7.45 -9.86 3.47
CA PHE A 163 8.64 -10.03 2.63
C PHE A 163 8.50 -11.27 1.75
N LEU A 164 9.05 -11.20 0.53
CA LEU A 164 9.30 -12.39 -0.28
C LEU A 164 10.51 -13.20 0.22
N GLY A 165 11.38 -12.59 1.03
CA GLY A 165 12.50 -13.28 1.70
C GLY A 165 12.16 -13.80 3.09
N ILE A 166 13.08 -14.55 3.71
CA ILE A 166 12.96 -15.02 5.09
C ILE A 166 13.50 -13.96 6.05
N VAL A 167 12.66 -13.45 6.95
CA VAL A 167 13.06 -12.53 8.01
C VAL A 167 13.84 -13.30 9.08
N PHE A 168 15.11 -12.92 9.25
CA PHE A 168 15.99 -13.46 10.29
C PHE A 168 15.96 -12.65 11.57
N SER A 169 15.76 -11.33 11.46
CA SER A 169 15.68 -10.45 12.63
C SER A 169 14.84 -9.21 12.36
N ALA A 170 14.24 -8.69 13.42
CA ALA A 170 13.49 -7.45 13.42
C ALA A 170 13.74 -6.72 14.74
N THR A 171 14.39 -5.56 14.68
CA THR A 171 14.80 -4.79 15.85
C THR A 171 14.33 -3.35 15.76
N ILE A 172 13.89 -2.78 16.87
CA ILE A 172 13.48 -1.38 16.95
C ILE A 172 14.51 -0.54 17.72
N SER A 173 14.84 0.65 17.21
CA SER A 173 15.63 1.66 17.90
C SER A 173 15.05 3.05 17.63
N GLY A 174 14.56 3.73 18.67
CA GLY A 174 13.86 5.01 18.52
C GLY A 174 12.61 4.84 17.64
N SER A 175 12.57 5.54 16.51
CA SER A 175 11.49 5.45 15.51
C SER A 175 11.74 4.43 14.40
N VAL A 176 12.90 3.76 14.39
CA VAL A 176 13.37 2.97 13.25
C VAL A 176 13.25 1.49 13.54
N LEU A 177 12.46 0.80 12.72
CA LEU A 177 12.40 -0.65 12.65
C LEU A 177 13.40 -1.12 11.59
N THR A 178 14.40 -1.89 12.02
CA THR A 178 15.36 -2.57 11.14
C THR A 178 14.94 -4.02 10.98
N VAL A 179 14.74 -4.46 9.75
CA VAL A 179 14.40 -5.85 9.42
C VAL A 179 15.47 -6.44 8.52
N VAL A 180 16.05 -7.57 8.93
CA VAL A 180 16.95 -8.34 8.07
C VAL A 180 16.16 -9.48 7.47
N ALA A 181 15.99 -9.45 6.15
CA ALA A 181 15.32 -10.49 5.38
C ALA A 181 16.24 -10.99 4.25
N ASP A 182 16.50 -12.29 4.23
CA ASP A 182 17.55 -12.92 3.43
C ASP A 182 18.90 -12.20 3.54
N PHE A 183 19.38 -11.62 2.44
CA PHE A 183 20.67 -10.93 2.35
C PHE A 183 20.53 -9.41 2.47
N ASN A 184 19.32 -8.90 2.70
CA ASN A 184 19.02 -7.48 2.68
C ASN A 184 18.58 -6.96 4.05
N THR A 185 18.89 -5.70 4.30
CA THR A 185 18.44 -4.98 5.49
C THR A 185 17.51 -3.86 5.07
N PHE A 186 16.32 -3.86 5.64
CA PHE A 186 15.27 -2.88 5.40
C PHE A 186 15.17 -1.94 6.61
N TYR A 187 15.00 -0.65 6.33
CA TYR A 187 14.85 0.39 7.35
C TYR A 187 13.49 1.06 7.17
N PHE A 188 12.65 0.95 8.19
CA PHE A 188 11.33 1.56 8.23
C PHE A 188 11.28 2.60 9.34
N ASN A 189 10.87 3.82 9.02
CA ASN A 189 10.51 4.80 10.03
C ASN A 189 9.05 4.53 10.45
N VAL A 190 8.87 3.87 11.59
CA VAL A 190 7.55 3.44 12.09
C VAL A 190 6.95 4.38 13.13
N GLY A 191 7.70 5.40 13.55
CA GLY A 191 7.36 6.27 14.67
C GLY A 191 7.89 5.75 16.02
N GLU A 192 7.87 6.60 17.04
CA GLU A 192 8.39 6.27 18.37
C GLU A 192 7.42 5.43 19.22
N GLY A 193 7.92 4.87 20.32
CA GLY A 193 7.10 4.24 21.37
C GLY A 193 6.88 2.73 21.22
N TYR A 194 7.45 2.10 20.18
CA TYR A 194 7.40 0.66 20.02
C TYR A 194 8.38 -0.06 20.95
N GLU A 195 7.93 -1.17 21.54
CA GLU A 195 8.75 -1.98 22.43
C GLU A 195 9.16 -3.31 21.79
N GLN A 196 10.45 -3.63 21.83
CA GLN A 196 11.03 -4.80 21.17
C GLN A 196 10.33 -6.13 21.52
N GLN A 197 9.90 -6.33 22.77
CA GLN A 197 9.25 -7.58 23.21
C GLN A 197 7.91 -7.89 22.52
N HIS A 198 7.28 -6.88 21.93
CA HIS A 198 5.98 -6.98 21.28
C HIS A 198 6.07 -7.18 19.77
N ILE A 199 7.27 -7.06 19.21
CA ILE A 199 7.58 -7.40 17.82
C ILE A 199 7.61 -8.91 17.66
N LYS A 200 6.98 -9.42 16.60
CA LYS A 200 7.03 -10.82 16.21
C LYS A 200 7.35 -10.98 14.74
N ILE A 201 8.23 -11.94 14.48
CA ILE A 201 8.49 -12.48 13.16
C ILE A 201 7.56 -13.69 12.98
N GLY A 202 6.84 -13.72 11.86
CA GLY A 202 6.06 -14.87 11.42
C GLY A 202 6.56 -15.36 10.06
N GLY A 203 6.18 -16.59 9.71
CA GLY A 203 6.48 -17.20 8.42
C GLY A 203 5.19 -17.65 7.75
N GLY A 204 5.17 -17.62 6.41
CA GLY A 204 4.09 -18.11 5.55
C GLY A 204 2.76 -17.39 5.75
N ASP A 205 2.32 -16.62 4.76
CA ASP A 205 1.01 -16.00 4.75
C ASP A 205 0.51 -15.80 3.31
N THR A 206 -0.78 -15.53 3.18
CA THR A 206 -1.38 -15.15 1.90
C THR A 206 -2.41 -14.04 2.08
N ILE A 207 -2.42 -13.09 1.15
CA ILE A 207 -3.45 -12.04 1.09
C ILE A 207 -3.67 -11.62 -0.35
N GLY A 208 -4.92 -11.46 -0.78
CA GLY A 208 -5.22 -10.94 -2.12
C GLY A 208 -4.70 -11.80 -3.28
N GLY A 209 -4.50 -13.11 -3.06
CA GLY A 209 -3.86 -14.01 -4.04
C GLY A 209 -2.33 -13.94 -4.05
N PHE A 210 -1.71 -13.11 -3.21
CA PHE A 210 -0.26 -12.95 -3.10
C PHE A 210 0.31 -13.75 -1.93
N SER A 211 1.45 -14.40 -2.19
CA SER A 211 2.22 -15.09 -1.16
C SER A 211 3.13 -14.13 -0.40
N ILE A 212 3.29 -14.40 0.88
CA ILE A 212 4.23 -13.76 1.80
C ILE A 212 5.08 -14.87 2.41
N THR A 213 6.40 -14.81 2.21
CA THR A 213 7.32 -15.81 2.75
C THR A 213 7.48 -15.65 4.25
N SER A 214 7.62 -14.40 4.71
CA SER A 214 7.69 -14.07 6.12
C SER A 214 7.27 -12.63 6.37
N TYR A 215 6.98 -12.29 7.62
CA TYR A 215 6.50 -10.95 7.97
C TYR A 215 6.94 -10.54 9.37
N VAL A 216 6.89 -9.24 9.62
CA VAL A 216 7.02 -8.66 10.95
C VAL A 216 5.70 -7.98 11.34
N MET A 217 5.26 -8.21 12.57
CA MET A 217 4.07 -7.59 13.14
C MET A 217 4.33 -7.08 14.56
N TYR A 218 3.54 -6.11 14.98
CA TYR A 218 3.48 -5.63 16.36
C TYR A 218 2.16 -6.08 17.01
N LYS A 219 2.24 -6.69 18.21
CA LYS A 219 1.09 -7.35 18.85
C LYS A 219 0.05 -6.40 19.44
N HIS A 220 0.49 -5.22 19.86
CA HIS A 220 -0.35 -4.21 20.51
C HIS A 220 -0.82 -3.16 19.50
N PRO A 221 -1.75 -2.28 19.88
CA PRO A 221 -2.05 -1.10 19.08
C PRO A 221 -0.78 -0.29 18.74
N PRO A 222 -0.77 0.43 17.61
CA PRO A 222 0.27 1.40 17.33
C PRO A 222 0.38 2.39 18.51
N PRO A 223 1.60 2.78 18.94
CA PRO A 223 1.77 3.85 19.90
C PRO A 223 1.10 5.15 19.41
N ASP A 224 0.63 6.00 20.32
CA ASP A 224 -0.13 7.21 19.96
C ASP A 224 0.62 8.14 18.97
N ASN A 225 1.95 8.17 19.05
CA ASN A 225 2.81 8.99 18.18
C ASN A 225 3.07 8.37 16.78
N ALA A 226 2.57 7.16 16.51
CA ALA A 226 2.79 6.42 15.26
C ALA A 226 1.62 6.52 14.27
N SER A 227 0.57 7.29 14.60
CA SER A 227 -0.52 7.61 13.67
C SER A 227 -0.17 8.86 12.87
N PRO A 228 -0.49 8.93 11.56
CA PRO A 228 -0.18 10.11 10.78
C PRO A 228 -1.03 11.29 11.27
N ASN A 229 -0.39 12.45 11.51
CA ASN A 229 -1.07 13.71 11.83
C ASN A 229 -1.85 14.31 10.65
N ILE A 230 -1.96 13.58 9.54
CA ILE A 230 -2.56 14.01 8.30
C ILE A 230 -3.74 13.07 8.03
N MET A 231 -4.93 13.50 8.42
CA MET A 231 -6.21 13.07 7.87
C MET A 231 -7.06 14.32 7.64
#